data_AF-A0A357MM33-F1
#
_entry.id   AF-A0A357MM33-F1
#
_cell.length_a   1.000
_cell.length_b   1.000
_cell.length_c   1.000
_cell.angle_alpha   90.00
_cell.angle_beta   90.00
_cell.angle_gamma   90.00
#
_symmetry.space_group_name_H-M   'P 1'
#
loop_
_entity.id
_entity.type
_entity.pdbx_description
1 polymer ?
#
loop_
_entity_poly.entity_id
_entity_poly.type
_entity_poly.pdbx_seq_one_letter_code
_entity_poly.pdbx_strand_id
1 'polypeptide(L)'
;PSFFTGHLIARFGVEKIVASGLAILAGAGMVALSGVELEHFFVALILLGMGWNFGFIGATTMLAGAHEPHERGRMQGLNDLLVFGGVTLASLASGGLMNCSGGSAQEGWTAVNMAMAPFLVLAGGALIWLVLRPRADTA
;
A
#
# COMPACT_ATOMS: atom_id res chain seq x y z
N PRO A 1 5.15 -14.21 -5.17
CA PRO A 1 5.68 -12.85 -4.87
C PRO A 1 6.51 -12.80 -3.59
N SER A 2 5.96 -13.15 -2.43
CA SER A 2 6.59 -12.97 -1.10
C SER A 2 7.97 -13.62 -0.93
N PHE A 3 8.24 -14.75 -1.60
CA PHE A 3 9.56 -15.42 -1.58
C PHE A 3 10.66 -14.56 -2.23
N PHE A 4 10.33 -13.85 -3.31
CA PHE A 4 11.23 -12.94 -3.99
C PHE A 4 11.38 -11.62 -3.23
N THR A 5 10.30 -11.12 -2.63
CA THR A 5 10.30 -9.86 -1.89
C THR A 5 11.27 -9.89 -0.71
N GLY A 6 11.36 -11.01 0.02
CA GLY A 6 12.35 -11.18 1.09
C GLY A 6 13.79 -11.11 0.58
N HIS A 7 14.10 -11.77 -0.54
CA HIS A 7 15.44 -11.72 -1.15
C HIS A 7 15.79 -10.33 -1.71
N LEU A 8 14.79 -9.64 -2.28
CA LEU A 8 14.90 -8.27 -2.76
C LEU A 8 15.14 -7.28 -1.62
N ILE A 9 14.47 -7.43 -0.48
CA ILE A 9 14.70 -6.61 0.72
C ILE A 9 16.14 -6.81 1.23
N ALA A 10 16.62 -8.05 1.30
CA ALA A 10 17.99 -8.34 1.74
C ALA A 10 19.05 -7.71 0.81
N ARG A 11 18.75 -7.58 -0.49
CA ARG A 11 19.69 -7.05 -1.50
C ARG A 11 19.62 -5.54 -1.69
N PHE A 12 18.42 -4.96 -1.69
CA PHE A 12 18.20 -3.55 -2.06
C PHE A 12 17.83 -2.66 -0.87
N GLY A 13 17.50 -3.24 0.28
CA GLY A 13 17.02 -2.53 1.46
C GLY A 13 15.51 -2.37 1.46
N VAL A 14 14.93 -2.38 2.65
CA VAL A 14 13.48 -2.39 2.85
C VAL A 14 12.79 -1.12 2.35
N GLU A 15 13.43 0.03 2.50
CA GLU A 15 12.91 1.34 2.08
C GLU A 15 12.67 1.39 0.56
N LYS A 16 13.60 0.86 -0.24
CA LYS A 16 13.46 0.83 -1.71
C LYS A 16 12.34 -0.10 -2.17
N ILE A 17 12.12 -1.20 -1.45
CA ILE A 17 11.04 -2.13 -1.76
C ILE A 17 9.68 -1.50 -1.45
N VAL A 18 9.53 -0.83 -0.31
CA VAL A 18 8.30 -0.05 -0.01
C VAL A 18 8.09 1.05 -1.05
N ALA A 19 9.13 1.81 -1.41
CA ALA A 19 9.04 2.86 -2.43
C ALA A 19 8.59 2.30 -3.80
N SER A 20 9.15 1.17 -4.22
CA SER A 20 8.74 0.51 -5.47
C SER A 20 7.30 -0.01 -5.40
N GLY A 21 6.87 -0.54 -4.25
CA GLY A 21 5.49 -0.94 -4.02
C GLY A 21 4.51 0.22 -4.15
N LEU A 22 4.83 1.37 -3.53
CA LEU A 22 4.03 2.59 -3.64
C LEU A 22 3.97 3.12 -5.09
N ALA A 23 5.09 3.08 -5.82
CA ALA A 23 5.11 3.47 -7.24
C ALA A 23 4.24 2.55 -8.11
N ILE A 24 4.29 1.24 -7.86
CA ILE A 24 3.44 0.26 -8.55
C ILE A 24 1.95 0.49 -8.22
N LEU A 25 1.62 0.78 -6.96
CA LEU A 25 0.24 1.11 -6.55
C LEU A 25 -0.27 2.39 -7.22
N ALA A 26 0.56 3.43 -7.31
CA ALA A 26 0.23 4.64 -8.06
C ALA A 26 0.00 4.34 -9.55
N GLY A 27 0.84 3.48 -10.14
CA GLY A 27 0.65 2.97 -11.50
C GLY A 27 -0.67 2.22 -11.68
N ALA A 28 -1.04 1.36 -10.73
CA ALA A 28 -2.32 0.65 -10.74
C ALA A 28 -3.51 1.62 -10.73
N GLY A 29 -3.45 2.67 -9.89
CA GLY A 29 -4.45 3.73 -9.86
C GLY A 29 -4.55 4.50 -11.18
N MET A 30 -3.44 4.83 -11.82
CA MET A 30 -3.44 5.48 -13.14
C MET A 30 -4.08 4.58 -14.22
N VAL A 31 -3.75 3.29 -14.24
CA VAL A 31 -4.36 2.34 -15.18
C VAL A 31 -5.87 2.22 -14.93
N ALA A 32 -6.29 2.11 -13.67
CA ALA A 32 -7.69 2.02 -13.30
C ALA A 32 -8.50 3.28 -13.64
N LEU A 33 -7.86 4.46 -13.66
CA LEU A 33 -8.47 5.72 -14.07
C LEU A 33 -8.44 5.96 -15.59
N SER A 34 -7.53 5.31 -16.31
CA SER A 34 -7.38 5.49 -17.77
C SER A 34 -8.48 4.84 -18.60
N GLY A 35 -9.16 3.82 -18.06
CA GLY A 35 -10.26 3.14 -18.74
C GLY A 35 -10.96 2.13 -17.84
N VAL A 36 -12.21 1.81 -18.19
CA VAL A 36 -13.03 0.77 -17.53
C VAL A 36 -13.17 -0.49 -18.34
N GLU A 37 -12.39 -0.62 -19.41
CA GLU A 37 -12.35 -1.87 -20.17
C GLU A 37 -11.74 -3.00 -19.33
N LEU A 38 -12.13 -4.22 -19.66
CA LEU A 38 -11.74 -5.42 -18.94
C LEU A 38 -10.21 -5.59 -18.86
N GLU A 39 -9.50 -5.17 -19.91
CA GLU A 39 -8.03 -5.20 -19.95
C GLU A 39 -7.40 -4.29 -18.89
N HIS A 40 -7.88 -3.05 -18.76
CA HIS A 40 -7.42 -2.10 -17.76
C HIS A 40 -7.68 -2.63 -16.35
N PHE A 41 -8.82 -3.29 -16.14
CA PHE A 41 -9.14 -3.93 -14.86
C PHE A 41 -8.16 -5.04 -14.49
N PHE A 42 -7.85 -5.96 -15.42
CA PHE A 42 -6.89 -7.03 -15.15
C PHE A 42 -5.47 -6.51 -14.92
N VAL A 43 -5.01 -5.57 -15.73
CA VAL A 43 -3.69 -4.95 -15.56
C VAL A 43 -3.61 -4.23 -14.21
N ALA A 44 -4.64 -3.46 -13.84
CA ALA A 44 -4.72 -2.79 -12.55
C ALA A 44 -4.70 -3.80 -11.39
N LEU A 45 -5.42 -4.92 -11.47
CA LEU A 45 -5.41 -5.96 -10.43
C LEU A 45 -4.05 -6.62 -10.27
N ILE A 46 -3.34 -6.90 -11.36
CA ILE A 46 -1.99 -7.47 -11.32
C ILE A 46 -1.03 -6.49 -10.63
N LEU A 47 -1.04 -5.22 -11.07
CA LEU A 47 -0.21 -4.17 -10.48
C LEU A 47 -0.56 -3.96 -8.99
N LEU A 48 -1.85 -3.92 -8.66
CA LEU A 48 -2.34 -3.77 -7.29
C LEU A 48 -1.83 -4.90 -6.39
N GLY A 49 -1.93 -6.15 -6.84
CA GLY A 49 -1.42 -7.31 -6.09
C GLY A 49 0.10 -7.28 -5.89
N MET A 50 0.86 -6.85 -6.91
CA MET A 50 2.31 -6.69 -6.80
C MET A 50 2.70 -5.55 -5.84
N GLY A 51 2.09 -4.38 -6.00
CA GLY A 51 2.35 -3.21 -5.17
C GLY A 51 1.97 -3.44 -3.71
N TRP A 52 0.81 -4.07 -3.47
CA TRP A 52 0.37 -4.47 -2.13
C TRP A 52 1.38 -5.42 -1.47
N ASN A 53 1.90 -6.41 -2.20
CA ASN A 53 2.86 -7.35 -1.65
C ASN A 53 4.17 -6.66 -1.21
N PHE A 54 4.69 -5.76 -2.03
CA PHE A 54 5.93 -5.03 -1.73
C PHE A 54 5.72 -4.06 -0.57
N GLY A 55 4.60 -3.33 -0.57
CA GLY A 55 4.23 -2.42 0.52
C GLY A 55 4.05 -3.16 1.84
N PHE A 56 3.25 -4.23 1.86
CA PHE A 56 2.92 -4.97 3.08
C PHE A 56 4.15 -5.67 3.69
N ILE A 57 4.92 -6.42 2.89
CA ILE A 57 6.12 -7.11 3.38
C ILE A 57 7.20 -6.11 3.78
N GLY A 58 7.40 -5.04 3.00
CA GLY A 58 8.36 -4.01 3.34
C GLY A 58 8.00 -3.29 4.65
N ALA A 59 6.75 -2.86 4.81
CA ALA A 59 6.28 -2.18 6.02
C ALA A 59 6.38 -3.06 7.27
N THR A 60 5.93 -4.32 7.19
CA THR A 60 6.03 -5.27 8.32
C THR A 60 7.48 -5.59 8.67
N THR A 61 8.38 -5.66 7.68
CA THR A 61 9.82 -5.84 7.92
C THR A 61 10.43 -4.63 8.61
N MET A 62 10.06 -3.41 8.21
CA MET A 62 10.49 -2.18 8.90
C MET A 62 9.97 -2.14 10.34
N LEU A 63 8.71 -2.50 10.55
CA LEU A 63 8.07 -2.52 11.86
C LEU A 63 8.76 -3.51 12.81
N ALA A 64 9.05 -4.72 12.33
CA ALA A 64 9.76 -5.74 13.08
C ALA A 64 11.22 -5.33 13.39
N GLY A 65 11.88 -4.62 12.46
CA GLY A 65 13.23 -4.10 12.64
C GLY A 65 13.33 -2.98 13.67
N ALA A 66 12.25 -2.20 13.86
CA ALA A 66 12.21 -1.07 14.79
C ALA A 66 11.91 -1.45 16.26
N HIS A 67 11.54 -2.72 16.53
CA HIS A 67 11.13 -3.17 17.86
C HIS A 67 11.99 -4.34 18.35
N GLU A 68 12.14 -4.42 19.67
CA GLU A 68 12.86 -5.51 20.32
C GLU A 68 12.16 -6.87 20.09
N PRO A 69 12.89 -7.99 20.07
CA PRO A 69 12.32 -9.31 19.75
C PRO A 69 11.11 -9.70 20.60
N HIS A 70 11.06 -9.25 21.85
CA HIS A 70 9.99 -9.54 22.79
C HIS A 70 8.69 -8.74 22.53
N GLU A 71 8.78 -7.61 21.82
CA GLU A 71 7.64 -6.74 21.48
C GLU A 71 7.10 -6.97 20.05
N ARG A 72 7.93 -7.56 19.17
CA ARG A 72 7.59 -7.79 17.75
C ARG A 72 6.25 -8.48 17.55
N GLY A 73 5.95 -9.52 18.33
CA GLY A 73 4.70 -10.27 18.20
C GLY A 73 3.47 -9.40 18.48
N ARG A 74 3.55 -8.53 19.49
CA ARG A 74 2.46 -7.59 19.84
C ARG A 74 2.30 -6.52 18.76
N MET A 75 3.41 -5.97 18.26
CA MET A 75 3.38 -4.94 17.22
C MET A 75 2.91 -5.48 15.87
N GLN A 76 3.26 -6.72 15.53
CA GLN A 76 2.75 -7.39 14.35
C GLN A 76 1.25 -7.66 14.45
N GLY A 77 0.77 -8.12 15.61
CA GLY A 77 -0.67 -8.29 15.84
C GLY A 77 -1.46 -6.96 15.74
N LEU A 78 -0.90 -5.86 16.26
CA LEU A 78 -1.49 -4.53 16.10
C LEU A 78 -1.49 -4.09 14.63
N ASN A 79 -0.41 -4.34 13.90
CA ASN A 79 -0.32 -4.03 12.48
C ASN A 79 -1.39 -4.78 11.68
N ASP A 80 -1.50 -6.09 11.89
CA ASP A 80 -2.49 -6.93 11.23
C ASP A 80 -3.92 -6.45 11.56
N LEU A 81 -4.19 -6.11 12.81
CA LEU A 81 -5.49 -5.56 13.22
C LEU A 81 -5.82 -4.26 12.49
N LEU A 82 -4.86 -3.33 12.39
CA LEU A 82 -5.05 -2.06 11.70
C LEU A 82 -5.21 -2.25 10.19
N VAL A 83 -4.40 -3.12 9.58
CA VAL A 83 -4.46 -3.43 8.15
C VAL A 83 -5.79 -4.08 7.80
N PHE A 84 -6.17 -5.16 8.48
CA PHE A 84 -7.42 -5.86 8.17
C PHE A 84 -8.67 -5.09 8.61
N GLY A 85 -8.59 -4.32 9.71
CA GLY A 85 -9.64 -3.39 10.10
C GLY A 85 -9.84 -2.29 9.04
N GLY A 86 -8.75 -1.71 8.55
CA GLY A 86 -8.76 -0.74 7.45
C GLY A 86 -9.33 -1.33 6.16
N VAL A 87 -8.93 -2.54 5.77
CA VAL A 87 -9.48 -3.25 4.60
C VAL A 87 -10.99 -3.50 4.76
N THR A 88 -11.44 -3.83 5.97
CA THR A 88 -12.88 -4.02 6.25
C THR A 88 -13.65 -2.72 6.06
N LEU A 89 -13.17 -1.62 6.65
CA LEU A 89 -13.78 -0.29 6.49
C LEU A 89 -13.75 0.18 5.04
N ALA A 90 -12.62 -0.02 4.35
CA ALA A 90 -12.47 0.32 2.93
C ALA A 90 -13.43 -0.48 2.04
N SER A 91 -13.65 -1.77 2.34
CA SER A 91 -14.59 -2.61 1.61
C SER A 91 -16.05 -2.17 1.80
N LEU A 92 -16.42 -1.77 3.03
CA LEU A 92 -17.75 -1.20 3.29
C LEU A 92 -17.91 0.17 2.60
N ALA A 93 -16.88 1.02 2.69
CA ALA A 93 -16.87 2.34 2.07
C ALA A 93 -16.88 2.27 0.54
N SER A 94 -16.18 1.31 -0.08
CA SER A 94 -16.17 1.13 -1.53
C SER A 94 -17.54 0.70 -2.05
N GLY A 95 -18.27 -0.14 -1.30
CA GLY A 95 -19.67 -0.46 -1.58
C GLY A 95 -20.56 0.79 -1.55
N GLY A 96 -20.38 1.65 -0.54
CA GLY A 96 -21.07 2.94 -0.45
C GLY A 96 -20.73 3.90 -1.58
N LEU A 97 -19.45 4.04 -1.93
CA LEU A 97 -18.98 4.89 -3.03
C LEU A 97 -19.52 4.39 -4.38
N MET A 98 -19.41 3.09 -4.67
CA MET A 98 -19.92 2.53 -5.93
C MET A 98 -21.44 2.69 -6.11
N ASN A 99 -22.22 2.68 -5.02
CA ASN A 99 -23.68 2.72 -5.11
C ASN A 99 -24.30 4.10 -4.84
N CYS A 100 -23.62 4.99 -4.10
CA CYS A 100 -24.21 6.25 -3.63
C CYS A 100 -23.53 7.53 -4.14
N SER A 101 -22.34 7.46 -4.75
CA SER A 101 -21.56 8.67 -5.10
C SER A 101 -21.69 9.17 -6.54
N GLY A 102 -22.62 8.64 -7.34
CA GLY A 102 -22.83 9.09 -8.72
C GLY A 102 -24.05 8.45 -9.38
N GLY A 103 -24.62 9.12 -10.39
CA GLY A 103 -25.75 8.62 -11.17
C GLY A 103 -25.38 7.47 -12.11
N SER A 104 -24.07 7.15 -12.23
CA SER A 104 -23.54 6.08 -13.09
C SER A 104 -22.43 5.25 -12.42
N ALA A 105 -22.27 3.98 -12.84
CA ALA A 105 -21.23 3.08 -12.34
C ALA A 105 -19.79 3.60 -12.59
N GLN A 106 -19.62 4.42 -13.64
CA GLN A 106 -18.34 5.03 -14.00
C GLN A 106 -17.85 6.03 -12.95
N GLU A 107 -18.78 6.84 -12.42
CA GLU A 107 -18.49 7.83 -11.38
C GLU A 107 -18.14 7.13 -10.07
N GLY A 108 -18.87 6.07 -9.71
CA GLY A 108 -18.56 5.24 -8.54
C GLY A 108 -17.18 4.58 -8.65
N TRP A 109 -16.84 4.02 -9.82
CA TRP A 109 -15.51 3.47 -10.10
C TRP A 109 -14.40 4.51 -9.95
N THR A 110 -14.60 5.70 -10.52
CA THR A 110 -13.64 6.80 -10.43
C THR A 110 -13.48 7.27 -8.99
N ALA A 111 -14.57 7.39 -8.23
CA ALA A 111 -14.54 7.80 -6.84
C ALA A 111 -13.75 6.82 -5.95
N VAL A 112 -13.95 5.51 -6.11
CA VAL A 112 -13.18 4.49 -5.39
C VAL A 112 -11.70 4.57 -5.72
N ASN A 113 -11.35 4.70 -7.00
CA ASN A 113 -9.94 4.80 -7.41
C ASN A 113 -9.29 6.09 -6.95
N MET A 114 -10.01 7.21 -6.92
CA MET A 114 -9.49 8.48 -6.45
C MET A 114 -9.33 8.52 -4.92
N ALA A 115 -10.15 7.76 -4.19
CA ALA A 115 -10.04 7.63 -2.74
C ALA A 115 -8.69 7.07 -2.29
N MET A 116 -7.97 6.31 -3.13
CA MET A 116 -6.65 5.78 -2.78
C MET A 116 -5.53 6.83 -2.84
N ALA A 117 -5.70 7.88 -3.65
CA ALA A 117 -4.68 8.89 -3.89
C ALA A 117 -4.18 9.59 -2.62
N PRO A 118 -5.03 10.11 -1.70
CA PRO A 118 -4.54 10.75 -0.49
C PRO A 118 -3.74 9.79 0.41
N PHE A 119 -4.14 8.52 0.51
CA PHE A 119 -3.41 7.53 1.31
C PHE A 119 -2.04 7.19 0.70
N LEU A 120 -1.94 7.09 -0.63
CA LEU A 120 -0.67 6.90 -1.32
C LEU A 120 0.27 8.10 -1.14
N VAL A 121 -0.27 9.32 -1.23
CA VAL A 121 0.50 10.55 -1.00
C VAL A 121 1.01 10.62 0.44
N LEU A 122 0.16 10.30 1.42
CA LEU A 122 0.55 10.25 2.83
C LEU A 122 1.62 9.18 3.08
N ALA A 123 1.45 7.98 2.54
CA ALA A 123 2.42 6.89 2.69
C ALA A 123 3.77 7.23 2.01
N GLY A 124 3.73 7.79 0.80
CA GLY A 124 4.92 8.26 0.09
C GLY A 124 5.63 9.39 0.82
N GLY A 125 4.89 10.37 1.31
CA GLY A 125 5.41 11.47 2.11
C GLY A 125 6.05 10.99 3.42
N ALA A 126 5.40 10.07 4.13
CA ALA A 126 5.93 9.47 5.34
C ALA A 126 7.23 8.67 5.08
N LEU A 127 7.29 7.93 3.97
CA LEU A 127 8.49 7.19 3.59
C LEU A 127 9.64 8.13 3.22
N ILE A 128 9.37 9.18 2.43
CA ILE A 128 10.37 10.20 2.09
C ILE A 128 10.89 10.87 3.36
N TRP A 129 9.99 11.25 4.27
CA TRP A 129 10.37 11.83 5.55
C TRP A 129 11.26 10.89 6.38
N LEU A 130 10.91 9.59 6.43
CA LEU A 130 11.71 8.59 7.15
C LEU A 130 13.12 8.43 6.57
N VAL A 131 13.24 8.40 5.24
CA VAL A 131 14.52 8.24 4.53
C VAL A 131 15.39 9.50 4.65
N LEU A 132 14.77 10.69 4.65
CA LEU A 132 15.47 11.97 4.80
C LEU A 132 15.79 12.31 6.25
N ARG A 133 15.18 11.62 7.23
CA ARG A 133 15.44 11.88 8.64
C ARG A 133 16.91 11.55 8.92
N PRO A 134 17.72 12.52 9.41
CA PRO A 134 19.08 12.23 9.83
C PRO A 134 19.04 11.13 10.87
N ARG A 135 19.74 10.02 10.61
CA ARG A 135 20.03 9.05 11.67
C ARG A 135 20.84 9.81 12.70
N ALA A 136 20.32 9.94 13.91
CA ALA A 136 21.10 10.48 15.00
C ALA A 136 22.28 9.52 15.18
N ASP A 137 23.47 9.95 14.78
CA ASP A 137 24.72 9.29 15.09
C ASP A 137 24.83 9.25 16.62
N THR A 138 24.42 8.14 17.22
CA THR A 138 24.94 7.76 18.54
C THR A 138 26.41 7.40 18.34
N ALA A 139 27.25 8.43 18.41
CA ALA A 139 28.67 8.33 18.67
C ALA A 139 28.93 7.88 20.11
#